data_AF-A0A3Q9FYG0-F1
#
_entry.id   AF-A0A3Q9FYG0-F1
#
_cell.length_a   1.000
_cell.length_b   1.000
_cell.length_c   1.000
_cell.angle_alpha   90.00
_cell.angle_beta   90.00
_cell.angle_gamma   90.00
#
_symmetry.space_group_name_H-M   'P 1'
#
loop_
_entity.id
_entity.type
_entity.pdbx_description
1 polymer ?
#
loop_
_entity_poly.entity_id
_entity_poly.type
_entity_poly.pdbx_seq_one_letter_code
_entity_poly.pdbx_strand_id
1 'polypeptide(L)'
;MSYADLRELQSALNTASDIAFSLDAAPSPHEAEQLLDALRRALTAAGALGAGLGATGCAEHPKGPVDPLAGDREDPLPPGWGRCLLCNDRRRRAGAQRRGWR
;
A
#
# COMPACT_ATOMS: atom_id res chain seq x y z
N MET A 1 -3.18 4.30 9.51
CA MET A 1 -2.43 3.05 9.74
C MET A 1 -2.85 2.57 11.11
N SER A 2 -3.64 1.51 11.19
CA SER A 2 -4.05 0.99 12.49
C SER A 2 -2.88 0.21 13.07
N TYR A 3 -2.44 0.59 14.27
CA TYR A 3 -1.47 -0.18 15.05
C TYR A 3 -1.99 -1.60 15.35
N ALA A 4 -3.31 -1.80 15.32
CA ALA A 4 -3.93 -3.11 15.42
C ALA A 4 -3.60 -4.00 14.21
N ASP A 5 -3.68 -3.48 12.97
CA ASP A 5 -3.39 -4.26 11.76
C ASP A 5 -1.94 -4.73 11.72
N LEU A 6 -1.01 -3.89 12.18
CA LEU A 6 0.41 -4.25 12.27
C LEU A 6 0.65 -5.35 13.30
N ARG A 7 0.02 -5.26 14.48
CA ARG A 7 0.12 -6.31 15.50
C ARG A 7 -0.51 -7.62 15.03
N GLU A 8 -1.65 -7.55 14.36
CA GLU A 8 -2.32 -8.73 13.82
C GLU A 8 -1.45 -9.42 12.78
N LEU A 9 -0.83 -8.65 11.87
CA LEU A 9 0.14 -9.18 10.90
C LEU A 9 1.30 -9.89 11.60
N GLN A 10 1.92 -9.25 12.59
CA GLN A 10 3.04 -9.83 13.34
C GLN A 10 2.66 -11.12 14.06
N SER A 11 1.49 -11.13 14.70
CA SER A 11 0.95 -12.30 15.41
C SER A 11 0.70 -13.47 14.46
N ALA A 12 0.03 -13.21 13.32
CA ALA A 12 -0.29 -14.23 12.33
C ALA A 12 0.97 -14.83 11.68
N LEU A 13 1.99 -14.01 11.40
CA LEU A 13 3.27 -14.48 10.85
C LEU A 13 4.07 -15.32 11.85
N ASN A 14 4.10 -14.93 13.13
CA ASN A 14 4.76 -15.75 14.16
C ASN A 14 4.06 -17.11 14.27
N THR A 15 2.72 -17.11 14.32
CA THR A 15 1.93 -18.36 14.37
C THR A 15 2.20 -19.26 13.16
N ALA A 16 2.20 -18.69 11.95
CA ALA A 16 2.51 -19.44 10.73
C ALA A 16 3.93 -20.01 10.74
N SER A 17 4.90 -19.26 11.26
CA SER A 17 6.29 -19.70 11.37
C SER A 17 6.45 -20.85 12.36
N ASP A 18 5.78 -20.76 13.51
CA ASP A 18 5.81 -21.82 14.54
C ASP A 18 5.19 -23.12 14.02
N ILE A 19 4.05 -23.03 13.31
CA ILE A 19 3.42 -24.18 12.66
C ILE A 19 4.35 -24.76 11.61
N ALA A 20 4.88 -23.93 10.70
CA ALA A 20 5.76 -24.37 9.63
C ALA A 20 7.04 -25.06 10.14
N PHE A 21 7.61 -24.56 11.23
CA PHE A 21 8.78 -25.16 11.87
C PHE A 21 8.47 -26.51 12.53
N SER A 22 7.22 -26.72 12.95
CA SER A 22 6.77 -27.95 13.59
C SER A 22 6.29 -29.01 12.59
N LEU A 23 6.24 -28.71 11.29
CA LEU A 23 5.79 -29.67 10.28
C LEU A 23 6.84 -30.77 10.06
N ASP A 24 6.38 -32.01 10.14
CA ASP A 24 7.15 -33.18 9.69
C ASP A 24 7.12 -33.34 8.15
N ALA A 25 7.92 -34.26 7.63
CA ALA A 25 8.05 -34.51 6.18
C ALA A 25 6.73 -34.88 5.47
N ALA A 26 5.72 -35.37 6.22
CA ALA A 26 4.39 -35.68 5.73
C ALA A 26 3.33 -35.06 6.67
N PRO A 27 3.02 -33.76 6.52
CA PRO A 27 2.09 -33.08 7.40
C PRO A 27 0.67 -33.63 7.23
N SER A 28 -0.05 -33.74 8.33
CA SER A 28 -1.46 -34.10 8.30
C SER A 28 -2.30 -33.01 7.61
N PRO A 29 -3.47 -33.36 7.06
CA PRO A 29 -4.40 -32.37 6.50
C PRO A 29 -4.75 -31.25 7.49
N HIS A 30 -4.85 -31.58 8.77
CA HIS A 30 -5.16 -30.63 9.83
C HIS A 30 -4.05 -29.60 10.07
N GLU A 31 -2.79 -30.03 10.04
CA GLU A 31 -1.63 -29.12 10.17
C GLU A 31 -1.53 -28.19 8.96
N ALA A 32 -1.77 -28.72 7.76
CA ALA A 32 -1.79 -27.93 6.53
C ALA A 32 -2.92 -26.87 6.56
N GLU A 33 -4.10 -27.22 7.08
CA GLU A 33 -5.22 -26.28 7.24
C GLU A 33 -4.92 -25.17 8.26
N GLN A 34 -4.29 -25.50 9.39
CA GLN A 34 -3.88 -24.52 10.39
C GLN A 34 -2.86 -23.53 9.84
N LEU A 35 -1.87 -24.02 9.08
CA LEU A 35 -0.90 -23.15 8.41
C LEU A 35 -1.59 -22.22 7.40
N LEU A 36 -2.52 -22.77 6.61
CA LEU A 36 -3.26 -21.99 5.61
C LEU A 36 -4.11 -20.88 6.26
N ASP A 37 -4.76 -21.17 7.39
CA ASP A 37 -5.53 -20.18 8.14
C ASP A 37 -4.65 -19.04 8.67
N ALA A 38 -3.51 -19.38 9.29
CA ALA A 38 -2.55 -18.38 9.76
C ALA A 38 -2.02 -17.48 8.62
N LEU A 39 -1.70 -18.07 7.47
CA LEU A 39 -1.27 -17.33 6.29
C LEU A 39 -2.36 -16.43 5.71
N ARG A 40 -3.63 -16.87 5.70
CA ARG A 40 -4.77 -16.06 5.24
C ARG A 40 -5.01 -14.85 6.15
N ARG A 41 -4.85 -15.02 7.46
CA ARG A 41 -4.92 -13.90 8.42
C ARG A 41 -3.80 -12.90 8.19
N ALA A 42 -2.57 -13.38 8.01
CA ALA A 42 -1.42 -12.53 7.68
C ALA A 42 -1.65 -11.75 6.37
N LEU A 43 -2.13 -12.41 5.30
CA LEU A 43 -2.45 -11.75 4.03
C LEU A 43 -3.50 -10.64 4.21
N THR A 44 -4.55 -10.92 4.98
CA THR A 44 -5.63 -9.96 5.24
C THR A 44 -5.11 -8.73 5.99
N ALA A 45 -4.34 -8.94 7.06
CA ALA A 45 -3.74 -7.87 7.85
C ALA A 45 -2.76 -7.04 7.01
N ALA A 46 -1.91 -7.68 6.19
CA ALA A 46 -1.00 -6.99 5.28
C ALA A 46 -1.75 -6.15 4.22
N GLY A 47 -2.86 -6.67 3.68
CA GLY A 47 -3.72 -5.92 2.76
C GLY A 47 -4.33 -4.68 3.41
N ALA A 48 -4.75 -4.77 4.68
CA ALA A 48 -5.28 -3.64 5.43
C ALA A 48 -4.24 -2.53 5.67
N LEU A 49 -2.95 -2.88 5.78
CA LEU A 49 -1.86 -1.88 5.86
C LEU A 49 -1.77 -1.02 4.59
N GLY A 50 -2.07 -1.59 3.41
CA GLY A 50 -2.04 -0.93 2.11
C GLY A 50 -3.38 -0.28 1.68
N ALA A 51 -4.50 -0.69 2.27
CA ALA A 51 -5.84 -0.21 1.92
C ALA A 51 -6.07 1.28 2.22
N GLY A 52 -5.21 1.90 3.03
CA GLY A 52 -5.11 3.34 3.09
C GLY A 52 -4.33 3.88 1.90
N LEU A 53 -4.96 3.98 0.72
CA LEU A 53 -4.54 4.97 -0.28
C LEU A 53 -4.55 6.30 0.47
N GLY A 54 -3.39 6.77 0.92
CA GLY A 54 -3.33 7.92 1.82
C GLY A 54 -3.88 9.18 1.14
N ALA A 55 -3.85 10.33 1.81
CA ALA A 55 -4.55 11.55 1.38
C ALA A 55 -4.37 11.90 -0.12
N THR A 56 -3.24 11.54 -0.73
CA THR A 56 -2.92 11.79 -2.13
C THR A 56 -3.45 10.75 -3.14
N GLY A 57 -3.81 9.55 -2.70
CA GLY A 57 -4.15 8.41 -3.56
C GLY A 57 -2.99 7.88 -4.42
N CYS A 58 -1.73 8.24 -4.11
CA CYS A 58 -0.55 7.81 -4.84
C CYS A 58 0.15 6.64 -4.14
N ALA A 59 0.55 5.61 -4.90
CA ALA A 59 1.30 4.46 -4.38
C ALA A 59 2.72 4.83 -3.92
N GLU A 60 3.38 5.77 -4.61
CA GLU A 60 4.72 6.25 -4.22
C GLU A 60 4.68 7.17 -3.00
N HIS A 61 3.64 8.01 -2.89
CA HIS A 61 3.57 9.07 -1.88
C HIS A 61 2.21 9.10 -1.18
N PRO A 62 1.78 8.02 -0.50
CA PRO A 62 0.45 7.93 0.09
C PRO A 62 0.21 9.03 1.13
N LYS A 63 1.23 9.39 1.92
CA LYS A 63 1.17 10.48 2.92
C LYS A 63 1.77 11.80 2.43
N GLY A 64 1.98 11.95 1.13
CA GLY A 64 2.52 13.20 0.58
C GLY A 64 1.53 14.37 0.72
N PRO A 65 1.98 15.60 0.44
CA PRO A 65 1.07 16.73 0.31
C PRO A 65 0.08 16.51 -0.84
N VAL A 66 -1.19 16.85 -0.59
CA VAL A 66 -2.24 16.88 -1.61
C VAL A 66 -2.06 18.15 -2.45
N ASP A 67 -2.16 18.03 -3.77
CA ASP A 67 -2.06 19.17 -4.68
C ASP A 67 -3.24 20.13 -4.44
N PRO A 68 -3.01 21.42 -4.18
CA PRO A 68 -4.10 22.39 -3.97
C PRO A 68 -5.08 22.47 -5.15
N LEU A 69 -4.62 22.21 -6.38
CA LEU A 69 -5.47 22.20 -7.58
C LEU A 69 -6.37 20.95 -7.67
N ALA A 70 -6.17 19.97 -6.77
CA ALA A 70 -6.99 18.77 -6.73
C ALA A 70 -8.39 19.09 -6.19
N GLY A 71 -9.34 19.31 -7.11
CA GLY A 71 -10.72 19.67 -6.79
C GLY A 71 -11.00 21.17 -6.84
N ASP A 72 -10.02 21.97 -7.26
CA ASP A 72 -10.22 23.36 -7.64
C ASP A 72 -11.13 23.42 -8.89
N ARG A 73 -12.16 24.27 -8.84
CA ARG A 73 -13.16 24.43 -9.92
C ARG A 73 -12.75 25.48 -10.94
N GLU A 74 -11.90 26.41 -10.54
CA GLU A 74 -11.46 27.55 -11.33
C GLU A 74 -10.16 27.21 -12.07
N ASP A 75 -9.26 26.44 -11.44
CA ASP A 75 -8.04 25.91 -12.05
C ASP A 75 -7.86 24.40 -11.74
N PRO A 76 -8.65 23.52 -12.36
CA PRO A 76 -8.57 22.09 -12.09
C PRO A 76 -7.28 21.47 -12.63
N LEU A 77 -6.83 20.41 -11.95
CA LEU A 77 -5.76 19.57 -12.48
C LEU A 77 -6.08 19.03 -13.89
N PRO A 78 -5.08 18.96 -14.79
CA PRO A 78 -5.29 18.38 -16.11
C PRO A 78 -5.76 16.92 -16.05
N PRO A 79 -6.49 16.43 -17.08
CA PRO A 79 -6.91 15.04 -17.13
C PRO A 79 -5.73 14.06 -16.98
N GLY A 80 -5.91 13.02 -16.16
CA GLY A 80 -4.88 12.01 -15.89
C GLY A 80 -3.82 12.42 -14.85
N TRP A 81 -4.03 13.54 -14.15
CA TRP A 81 -3.23 13.92 -12.99
C TRP A 81 -3.92 13.47 -11.71
N GLY A 82 -3.12 12.96 -10.77
CA GLY A 82 -3.60 12.51 -9.46
C GLY A 82 -3.54 13.64 -8.43
N ARG A 83 -3.93 13.34 -7.19
CA ARG A 83 -3.94 14.33 -6.10
C ARG A 83 -2.58 14.53 -5.42
N CYS A 84 -1.53 13.84 -5.88
CA CYS A 84 -0.22 13.91 -5.26
C CYS A 84 0.60 15.10 -5.78
N LEU A 85 0.88 16.07 -4.91
CA LEU A 85 1.66 17.26 -5.26
C LEU A 85 3.08 16.90 -5.76
N LEU A 86 3.75 15.93 -5.12
CA LEU A 86 5.12 15.53 -5.50
C LEU A 86 5.19 14.94 -6.93
N CYS A 87 4.24 14.08 -7.28
CA CYS A 87 4.14 13.50 -8.61
C CYS A 87 3.77 14.57 -9.65
N ASN A 88 2.87 15.48 -9.30
CA ASN A 88 2.45 16.58 -10.16
C ASN A 88 3.59 17.57 -10.38
N ASP A 89 4.37 17.92 -9.35
CA ASP A 89 5.55 18.78 -9.46
C ASP A 89 6.64 18.17 -10.35
N ARG A 90 6.89 16.85 -10.22
CA ARG A 90 7.79 16.13 -11.14
C ARG A 90 7.31 16.27 -12.59
N ARG A 91 6.00 16.10 -12.85
CA ARG A 91 5.40 16.29 -14.18
C ARG A 91 5.51 17.74 -14.69
N ARG A 92 5.24 18.73 -13.84
CA ARG A 92 5.36 20.18 -14.16
C ARG A 92 6.79 20.51 -14.60
N ARG A 93 7.80 20.05 -13.85
CA ARG A 93 9.22 20.25 -14.16
C ARG A 93 9.60 19.61 -15.49
N ALA A 94 9.19 18.36 -15.73
CA ALA A 94 9.43 17.68 -17.01
C ALA A 94 8.78 18.42 -18.20
N GLY A 95 7.58 18.96 -18.01
CA GLY A 95 6.90 19.77 -19.03
C GLY A 95 7.56 21.13 -19.30
N ALA A 96 8.06 21.80 -18.26
CA ALA A 96 8.75 23.08 -18.38
C ALA A 96 10.10 22.93 -19.14
N GLN A 97 10.85 21.87 -18.86
CA GLN A 97 12.10 21.57 -19.58
C GLN A 97 11.88 21.39 -21.09
N ARG A 98 10.77 20.77 -21.50
CA ARG A 98 10.44 20.62 -22.93
C ARG A 98 10.07 21.93 -23.63
N ARG A 99 9.64 22.96 -22.89
CA ARG A 99 9.30 24.28 -23.45
C ARG A 99 10.49 25.24 -23.49
N GLY A 100 11.46 25.08 -22.60
CA GLY A 100 12.68 25.91 -22.56
C GLY A 100 13.78 25.51 -23.55
N TRP A 101 13.59 24.43 -24.31
CA TRP A 101 14.50 23.99 -25.38
C TRP A 101 13.99 24.35 -26.78
N ARG A 102 13.06 25.29 -26.89
CA ARG A 102 12.64 25.87 -28.18
C ARG A 102 13.10 27.31 -28.29
#